data_AF-H3NX21-F1
#
_entry.id   AF-H3NX21-F1
#
_cell.length_a   1.000
_cell.length_b   1.000
_cell.length_c   1.000
_cell.angle_alpha   90.00
_cell.angle_beta   90.00
_cell.angle_gamma   90.00
#
_symmetry.space_group_name_H-M   'P 1'
#
loop_
_entity.id
_entity.type
_entity.pdbx_description
1 polymer ?
#
loop_
_entity_poly.entity_id
_entity_poly.type
_entity_poly.pdbx_seq_one_letter_code
_entity_poly.pdbx_strand_id
1 'polypeptide(L)'
;MPVGVLGFYGAVLVWAVLIARGFSRPRYWPVIAGFGLVLLLFLNIRYLIEGAPAGIAFFISLYDFFDNLGLANGDMPLAMTTCVDNACSLWGATFELHQTWGVAFFDRFVEAPALRTNALYLHLACNSIVFVLMHIQLFRPGHTASGSNHAWLGRLTMTFLTIGTVAALYLASEHDAVSPYGGIWSEWGFYSMSLCVYGAAVMGWRTAVQKDWEQHRIWMVRFVGAMYGAFWLFRVLLLVTGPLLREWQSASVLISIWASAPLGLIIADALRRSWDAEKFTRVAT
;
A
#
# COMPACT_ATOMS: atom_id res chain seq x y z
N MET A 1 -10.63 19.16 12.78
CA MET A 1 -10.20 17.95 12.04
C MET A 1 -11.39 17.43 11.25
N PRO A 2 -11.27 17.20 9.92
CA PRO A 2 -12.34 16.66 9.10
C PRO A 2 -12.85 15.32 9.64
N VAL A 3 -14.17 15.13 9.69
CA VAL A 3 -14.79 13.94 10.31
C VAL A 3 -14.29 12.63 9.68
N GLY A 4 -14.12 12.60 8.36
CA GLY A 4 -13.58 11.43 7.66
C GLY A 4 -12.14 11.09 8.06
N VAL A 5 -11.29 12.11 8.25
CA VAL A 5 -9.89 11.94 8.68
C VAL A 5 -9.83 11.45 10.12
N LEU A 6 -10.63 12.06 11.01
CA LEU A 6 -10.73 11.63 12.42
C LEU A 6 -11.20 10.17 12.54
N GLY A 7 -12.23 9.80 11.78
CA GLY A 7 -12.74 8.43 11.73
C GLY A 7 -11.68 7.43 11.26
N PHE A 8 -10.89 7.80 10.24
CA PHE A 8 -9.79 6.98 9.76
C PHE A 8 -8.69 6.80 10.83
N TYR A 9 -8.26 7.88 11.49
CA TYR A 9 -7.28 7.78 12.58
C TYR A 9 -7.77 6.92 13.74
N GLY A 10 -9.03 7.07 14.15
CA GLY A 10 -9.63 6.21 15.17
C GLY A 10 -9.61 4.73 14.77
N ALA A 11 -9.92 4.43 13.52
CA ALA A 11 -9.90 3.06 13.02
C ALA A 11 -8.47 2.49 12.91
N VAL A 12 -7.49 3.29 12.48
CA VAL A 12 -6.06 2.90 12.48
C VAL A 12 -5.56 2.65 13.90
N LEU A 13 -5.95 3.46 14.88
CA LEU A 13 -5.59 3.25 16.29
C LEU A 13 -6.15 1.92 16.82
N VAL A 14 -7.41 1.61 16.52
CA VAL A 14 -8.01 0.31 16.86
C VAL A 14 -7.23 -0.81 16.18
N TRP A 15 -6.90 -0.66 14.90
CA TRP A 15 -6.13 -1.67 14.18
C TRP A 15 -4.73 -1.88 14.76
N ALA A 16 -4.03 -0.82 15.15
CA ALA A 16 -2.72 -0.90 15.79
C ALA A 16 -2.78 -1.65 17.12
N VAL A 17 -3.81 -1.40 17.95
CA VAL A 17 -4.06 -2.15 19.19
C VAL A 17 -4.33 -3.63 18.91
N LEU A 18 -5.09 -3.94 17.84
CA LEU A 18 -5.35 -5.31 17.42
C LEU A 18 -4.05 -6.01 16.96
N ILE A 19 -3.21 -5.34 16.16
CA ILE A 19 -1.90 -5.85 15.73
C ILE A 19 -1.01 -6.14 16.95
N ALA A 20 -0.89 -5.18 17.88
CA ALA A 20 -0.08 -5.32 19.09
C ALA A 20 -0.53 -6.54 19.92
N ARG A 21 -1.83 -6.76 20.07
CA ARG A 21 -2.39 -7.94 20.73
C ARG A 21 -2.21 -9.24 19.93
N GLY A 22 -2.21 -9.14 18.60
CA GLY A 22 -2.02 -10.26 17.68
C GLY A 22 -0.66 -10.92 17.77
N PHE A 23 0.38 -10.16 18.12
CA PHE A 23 1.73 -10.71 18.31
C PHE A 23 1.78 -11.81 19.38
N SER A 24 0.95 -11.73 20.42
CA SER A 24 0.89 -12.75 21.47
C SER A 24 -0.13 -13.87 21.20
N ARG A 25 -0.97 -13.75 20.14
CA ARG A 25 -2.05 -14.70 19.87
C ARG A 25 -2.25 -14.92 18.36
N PRO A 26 -1.51 -15.86 17.74
CA PRO A 26 -1.49 -16.05 16.30
C PRO A 26 -2.86 -16.35 15.67
N ARG A 27 -3.78 -16.96 16.43
CA ARG A 27 -5.15 -17.30 15.99
C ARG A 27 -5.98 -16.08 15.57
N TYR A 28 -5.64 -14.87 16.00
CA TYR A 28 -6.38 -13.65 15.70
C TYR A 28 -5.88 -12.90 14.45
N TRP A 29 -4.72 -13.27 13.89
CA TRP A 29 -4.18 -12.65 12.66
C TRP A 29 -5.18 -12.58 11.51
N PRO A 30 -6.05 -13.58 11.28
CA PRO A 30 -7.15 -13.47 10.33
C PRO A 30 -8.04 -12.23 10.48
N VAL A 31 -8.50 -11.97 11.70
CA VAL A 31 -9.40 -10.85 11.99
C VAL A 31 -8.63 -9.53 11.87
N ILE A 32 -7.38 -9.51 12.33
CA ILE A 32 -6.49 -8.35 12.24
C ILE A 32 -6.25 -7.98 10.77
N ALA A 33 -5.93 -8.95 9.92
CA ALA A 33 -5.74 -8.74 8.49
C ALA A 33 -7.06 -8.32 7.81
N GLY A 34 -8.19 -8.91 8.20
CA GLY A 34 -9.52 -8.51 7.72
C GLY A 34 -9.87 -7.05 8.04
N PHE A 35 -9.49 -6.56 9.23
CA PHE A 35 -9.69 -5.15 9.58
C PHE A 35 -8.85 -4.23 8.68
N GLY A 36 -7.57 -4.56 8.47
CA GLY A 36 -6.70 -3.85 7.52
C GLY A 36 -7.25 -3.85 6.09
N LEU A 37 -7.84 -4.96 5.65
CA LEU A 37 -8.51 -5.06 4.35
C LEU A 37 -9.70 -4.08 4.25
N VAL A 38 -10.55 -3.99 5.27
CA VAL A 38 -11.69 -3.05 5.27
C VAL A 38 -11.22 -1.60 5.18
N LEU A 39 -10.17 -1.23 5.92
CA LEU A 39 -9.59 0.11 5.83
C LEU A 39 -9.02 0.40 4.43
N LEU A 40 -8.35 -0.58 3.82
CA LEU A 40 -7.83 -0.46 2.47
C LEU A 40 -8.95 -0.23 1.46
N LEU A 41 -10.03 -1.01 1.56
CA LEU A 41 -11.19 -0.87 0.68
C LEU A 41 -11.87 0.48 0.88
N PHE A 42 -11.97 0.96 2.12
CA PHE A 42 -12.46 2.31 2.41
C PHE A 42 -11.61 3.38 1.72
N LEU A 43 -10.28 3.29 1.76
CA LEU A 43 -9.41 4.24 1.06
C LEU A 43 -9.59 4.19 -0.46
N ASN A 44 -9.63 2.99 -1.04
CA ASN A 44 -9.69 2.84 -2.50
C ASN A 44 -11.07 3.16 -3.08
N ILE A 45 -12.17 2.81 -2.39
CA ILE A 45 -13.52 3.03 -2.92
C ILE A 45 -13.87 4.52 -3.01
N ARG A 46 -13.27 5.37 -2.18
CA ARG A 46 -13.44 6.83 -2.25
C ARG A 46 -13.02 7.39 -3.60
N TYR A 47 -11.95 6.87 -4.21
CA TYR A 47 -11.54 7.29 -5.55
C TYR A 47 -12.64 7.04 -6.60
N LEU A 48 -13.41 5.96 -6.44
CA LEU A 48 -14.48 5.58 -7.36
C LEU A 48 -15.77 6.35 -7.10
N ILE A 49 -16.08 6.67 -5.84
CA ILE A 49 -17.32 7.35 -5.45
C ILE A 49 -17.18 8.86 -5.55
N GLU A 50 -16.08 9.41 -5.04
CA GLU A 50 -15.84 10.85 -4.88
C GLU A 50 -14.98 11.41 -6.03
N GLY A 51 -14.36 10.54 -6.83
CA GLY A 51 -13.43 10.90 -7.90
C GLY A 51 -11.98 11.01 -7.43
N ALA A 52 -11.05 10.98 -8.38
CA ALA A 52 -9.61 11.01 -8.11
C ALA A 52 -9.17 12.27 -7.33
N PRO A 53 -9.57 13.50 -7.68
CA PRO A 53 -9.13 14.69 -6.94
C PRO A 53 -9.55 14.64 -5.46
N ALA A 54 -10.81 14.30 -5.17
CA ALA A 54 -11.30 14.20 -3.79
C ALA A 54 -10.65 13.05 -3.01
N GLY A 55 -10.45 11.89 -3.66
CA GLY A 55 -9.74 10.76 -3.07
C GLY A 55 -8.27 11.10 -2.73
N ILE A 56 -7.58 11.83 -3.61
CA ILE A 56 -6.21 12.31 -3.39
C ILE A 56 -6.17 13.35 -2.27
N ALA A 57 -7.10 14.30 -2.26
CA ALA A 57 -7.17 15.30 -1.20
C ALA A 57 -7.40 14.67 0.19
N PHE A 58 -8.28 13.66 0.26
CA PHE A 58 -8.44 12.84 1.47
C PHE A 58 -7.13 12.14 1.85
N PHE A 59 -6.42 11.54 0.90
CA PHE A 59 -5.16 10.86 1.14
C PHE A 59 -4.07 11.79 1.69
N ILE A 60 -3.90 12.98 1.11
CA ILE A 60 -2.94 14.01 1.58
C ILE A 60 -3.30 14.44 3.00
N SER A 61 -4.60 14.63 3.28
CA SER A 61 -5.09 15.02 4.61
C SER A 61 -4.70 14.05 5.73
N LEU A 62 -4.39 12.79 5.41
CA LEU A 62 -3.93 11.79 6.39
C LEU A 62 -2.52 12.06 6.90
N TYR A 63 -1.75 12.92 6.23
CA TYR A 63 -0.36 13.23 6.57
C TYR A 63 -0.21 14.64 7.10
N ASP A 64 -1.04 15.59 6.64
CA ASP A 64 -0.92 17.02 6.98
C ASP A 64 -0.77 17.31 8.47
N PHE A 65 -1.51 16.61 9.33
CA PHE A 65 -1.36 16.79 10.78
C PHE A 65 0.07 16.50 11.25
N PHE A 66 0.66 15.40 10.78
CA PHE A 66 2.03 15.01 11.13
C PHE A 66 3.04 15.90 10.43
N ASP A 67 2.82 16.21 9.16
CA ASP A 67 3.70 17.05 8.35
C ASP A 67 3.78 18.49 8.84
N ASN A 68 2.74 19.01 9.51
CA ASN A 68 2.77 20.36 10.08
C ASN A 68 3.19 20.38 11.56
N LEU A 69 3.37 19.22 12.19
CA LEU A 69 3.73 19.14 13.61
C LEU A 69 5.11 19.74 13.87
N GLY A 70 5.15 20.77 14.72
CA GLY A 70 6.40 21.41 15.15
C GLY A 70 6.98 22.42 14.16
N LEU A 71 6.26 22.81 13.10
CA LEU A 71 6.67 23.95 12.26
C LEU A 71 6.39 25.26 12.99
N ALA A 72 7.34 26.21 12.92
CA ALA A 72 7.12 27.55 13.39
C ALA A 72 6.30 28.36 12.36
N ASN A 73 5.66 29.44 12.83
CA ASN A 73 4.90 30.32 11.94
C ASN A 73 5.83 30.94 10.88
N GLY A 74 5.51 30.72 9.61
CA GLY A 74 6.29 31.23 8.47
C GLY A 74 7.38 30.28 7.98
N ASP A 75 7.59 29.14 8.62
CA ASP A 75 8.47 28.10 8.08
C ASP A 75 7.88 27.55 6.78
N MET A 76 8.71 27.45 5.74
CA MET A 76 8.35 26.80 4.48
C MET A 76 9.46 25.81 4.08
N PRO A 77 9.45 24.61 4.69
CA PRO A 77 10.45 23.58 4.38
C PRO A 77 10.46 23.19 2.90
N LEU A 78 11.61 22.75 2.39
CA LEU A 78 11.79 22.45 0.96
C LEU A 78 10.85 21.39 0.39
N ALA A 79 10.40 20.45 1.22
CA ALA A 79 9.45 19.39 0.86
C ALA A 79 8.00 19.77 1.10
N MET A 80 7.69 21.04 1.41
CA MET A 80 6.33 21.50 1.65
C MET A 80 5.98 22.71 0.79
N THR A 81 4.73 22.79 0.35
CA THR A 81 4.21 23.86 -0.49
C THR A 81 2.71 24.01 -0.28
N THR A 82 2.16 25.13 -0.76
CA THR A 82 0.72 25.37 -0.88
C THR A 82 0.18 24.80 -2.20
N CYS A 83 -1.14 24.62 -2.29
CA CYS A 83 -1.85 24.30 -3.53
C CYS A 83 -2.97 25.31 -3.80
N VAL A 84 -3.44 25.39 -5.05
CA VAL A 84 -4.46 26.35 -5.46
C VAL A 84 -5.73 26.19 -4.61
N ASP A 85 -6.17 27.29 -4.01
CA ASP A 85 -7.33 27.38 -3.11
C ASP A 85 -7.32 26.36 -1.95
N ASN A 86 -6.15 25.84 -1.59
CA ASN A 86 -5.97 24.75 -0.63
C ASN A 86 -6.77 23.48 -0.96
N ALA A 87 -7.10 23.25 -2.24
CA ALA A 87 -8.02 22.19 -2.67
C ALA A 87 -7.43 20.77 -2.56
N CYS A 88 -6.11 20.65 -2.42
CA CYS A 88 -5.41 19.38 -2.27
C CYS A 88 -5.54 18.76 -0.87
N SER A 89 -6.26 19.41 0.07
CA SER A 89 -6.46 18.90 1.41
C SER A 89 -7.87 19.22 1.93
N LEU A 90 -8.34 18.42 2.88
CA LEU A 90 -9.61 18.60 3.56
C LEU A 90 -9.48 19.48 4.81
N TRP A 91 -8.27 19.90 5.18
CA TRP A 91 -8.02 20.66 6.41
C TRP A 91 -8.38 22.14 6.32
N GLY A 92 -8.68 22.65 5.12
CA GLY A 92 -8.98 24.07 4.89
C GLY A 92 -7.88 24.96 5.45
N ALA A 93 -8.23 26.11 6.02
CA ALA A 93 -7.25 27.05 6.59
C ALA A 93 -6.49 26.54 7.85
N THR A 94 -6.71 25.29 8.28
CA THR A 94 -5.98 24.73 9.43
C THR A 94 -4.53 24.39 9.07
N PHE A 95 -4.32 23.85 7.87
CA PHE A 95 -3.01 23.51 7.32
C PHE A 95 -2.98 23.95 5.86
N GLU A 96 -2.13 24.94 5.56
CA GLU A 96 -1.93 25.47 4.21
C GLU A 96 -0.68 24.86 3.54
N LEU A 97 0.21 24.26 4.33
CA LEU A 97 1.41 23.59 3.83
C LEU A 97 1.16 22.08 3.76
N HIS A 98 1.49 21.53 2.60
CA HIS A 98 1.34 20.12 2.26
C HIS A 98 2.64 19.61 1.68
N GLN A 99 2.91 18.31 1.81
CA GLN A 99 4.08 17.72 1.17
C GLN A 99 4.07 17.97 -0.34
N THR A 100 5.19 18.38 -0.92
CA THR A 100 5.31 18.75 -2.35
C THR A 100 4.92 17.60 -3.27
N TRP A 101 5.20 16.36 -2.86
CA TRP A 101 4.74 15.19 -3.59
C TRP A 101 3.21 15.04 -3.54
N GLY A 102 2.58 15.37 -2.41
CA GLY A 102 1.12 15.34 -2.28
C GLY A 102 0.47 16.34 -3.22
N VAL A 103 0.95 17.58 -3.22
CA VAL A 103 0.47 18.62 -4.15
C VAL A 103 0.66 18.20 -5.60
N ALA A 104 1.85 17.71 -5.97
CA ALA A 104 2.11 17.20 -7.31
C ALA A 104 1.21 16.01 -7.69
N PHE A 105 0.84 15.15 -6.73
CA PHE A 105 -0.11 14.07 -6.97
C PHE A 105 -1.50 14.62 -7.30
N PHE A 106 -1.97 15.59 -6.52
CA PHE A 106 -3.27 16.23 -6.73
C PHE A 106 -3.32 16.90 -8.10
N ASP A 107 -2.37 17.79 -8.39
CA ASP A 107 -2.33 18.58 -9.63
C ASP A 107 -2.31 17.69 -10.88
N ARG A 108 -1.61 16.55 -10.82
CA ARG A 108 -1.55 15.59 -11.93
C ARG A 108 -2.90 14.99 -12.30
N PHE A 109 -3.88 15.00 -11.40
CA PHE A 109 -5.17 14.32 -11.55
C PHE A 109 -6.39 15.25 -11.53
N VAL A 110 -6.24 16.54 -11.19
CA VAL A 110 -7.33 17.53 -11.34
C VAL A 110 -7.69 17.73 -12.81
N GLU A 111 -6.68 17.86 -13.67
CA GLU A 111 -6.85 18.07 -15.12
C GLU A 111 -6.19 16.95 -15.94
N ALA A 112 -6.10 15.74 -15.37
CA ALA A 112 -5.50 14.59 -16.05
C ALA A 112 -6.23 14.24 -17.36
N PRO A 113 -5.49 13.85 -18.41
CA PRO A 113 -6.08 13.12 -19.53
C PRO A 113 -6.81 11.88 -19.02
N ALA A 114 -7.94 11.54 -19.65
CA ALA A 114 -8.79 10.42 -19.22
C ALA A 114 -8.02 9.10 -19.08
N LEU A 115 -7.01 8.86 -19.92
CA LEU A 115 -6.18 7.67 -19.86
C LEU A 115 -5.44 7.53 -18.51
N ARG A 116 -4.84 8.61 -17.99
CA ARG A 116 -4.12 8.61 -16.71
C ARG A 116 -5.08 8.33 -15.54
N THR A 117 -6.20 9.04 -15.51
CA THR A 117 -7.24 8.84 -14.48
C THR A 117 -7.80 7.42 -14.51
N ASN A 118 -8.10 6.90 -15.69
CA ASN A 118 -8.59 5.53 -15.85
C ASN A 118 -7.53 4.49 -15.47
N ALA A 119 -6.25 4.72 -15.76
CA ALA A 119 -5.18 3.85 -15.32
C ALA A 119 -5.08 3.82 -13.78
N LEU A 120 -5.23 4.97 -13.10
CA LEU A 120 -5.27 5.01 -11.64
C LEU A 120 -6.46 4.21 -11.09
N TYR A 121 -7.67 4.42 -11.63
CA TYR A 121 -8.84 3.65 -11.21
C TYR A 121 -8.69 2.16 -11.47
N LEU A 122 -8.15 1.77 -12.63
CA LEU A 122 -7.90 0.38 -12.98
C LEU A 122 -6.92 -0.26 -12.00
N HIS A 123 -5.81 0.42 -11.69
CA HIS A 123 -4.83 -0.01 -10.71
C HIS A 123 -5.48 -0.22 -9.33
N LEU A 124 -6.22 0.77 -8.83
CA LEU A 124 -6.87 0.72 -7.51
C LEU A 124 -7.92 -0.39 -7.43
N ALA A 125 -8.76 -0.53 -8.46
CA ALA A 125 -9.80 -1.55 -8.51
C ALA A 125 -9.20 -2.97 -8.56
N CYS A 126 -8.24 -3.19 -9.46
CA CYS A 126 -7.56 -4.47 -9.60
C CYS A 126 -6.82 -4.87 -8.33
N ASN A 127 -6.07 -3.95 -7.71
CA ASN A 127 -5.40 -4.22 -6.45
C ASN A 127 -6.38 -4.51 -5.31
N SER A 128 -7.49 -3.80 -5.23
CA SER A 128 -8.54 -4.07 -4.23
C SER A 128 -9.09 -5.49 -4.37
N ILE A 129 -9.37 -5.93 -5.60
CA ILE A 129 -9.81 -7.30 -5.90
C ILE A 129 -8.74 -8.31 -5.49
N VAL A 130 -7.48 -8.09 -5.88
CA VAL A 130 -6.35 -8.96 -5.51
C VAL A 130 -6.22 -9.08 -4.00
N PHE A 131 -6.32 -7.98 -3.26
CA PHE A 131 -6.31 -8.00 -1.79
C PHE A 131 -7.43 -8.87 -1.23
N VAL A 132 -8.67 -8.74 -1.73
CA VAL A 132 -9.79 -9.58 -1.29
C VAL A 132 -9.53 -11.05 -1.60
N LEU A 133 -9.15 -11.39 -2.84
CA LEU A 133 -8.90 -12.77 -3.27
C LEU A 133 -7.77 -13.42 -2.48
N MET A 134 -6.68 -12.68 -2.26
CA MET A 134 -5.54 -13.12 -1.46
C MET A 134 -5.95 -13.47 -0.03
N HIS A 135 -6.79 -12.67 0.62
CA HIS A 135 -7.29 -12.98 1.97
C HIS A 135 -8.17 -14.24 1.97
N ILE A 136 -9.05 -14.40 0.97
CA ILE A 136 -9.85 -15.62 0.82
C ILE A 136 -8.93 -16.84 0.69
N GLN A 137 -7.87 -16.76 -0.11
CA GLN A 137 -6.91 -17.84 -0.30
C GLN A 137 -6.07 -18.15 0.95
N LEU A 138 -5.75 -17.13 1.76
CA LEU A 138 -5.08 -17.32 3.06
C LEU A 138 -5.99 -18.00 4.10
N PHE A 139 -7.29 -17.67 4.12
CA PHE A 139 -8.25 -18.29 5.05
C PHE A 139 -8.71 -19.67 4.62
N ARG A 140 -8.65 -19.96 3.32
CA ARG A 140 -9.02 -21.26 2.76
C ARG A 140 -7.84 -21.83 1.97
N PRO A 141 -6.74 -22.17 2.66
CA PRO A 141 -5.57 -22.71 1.99
C PRO A 141 -5.94 -24.11 1.48
N GLY A 142 -5.70 -24.40 0.20
CA GLY A 142 -6.31 -25.52 -0.56
C GLY A 142 -5.81 -26.94 -0.20
N HIS A 143 -5.89 -27.35 1.07
CA HIS A 143 -5.23 -28.54 1.59
C HIS A 143 -6.02 -29.86 1.41
N THR A 144 -7.30 -29.82 1.06
CA THR A 144 -8.13 -31.02 0.82
C THR A 144 -9.30 -30.73 -0.12
N ALA A 145 -9.58 -31.65 -1.07
CA ALA A 145 -10.74 -31.77 -1.98
C ALA A 145 -11.20 -30.54 -2.81
N SER A 146 -10.75 -29.33 -2.48
CA SER A 146 -11.16 -28.03 -3.05
C SER A 146 -10.09 -27.42 -3.96
N GLY A 147 -9.08 -28.20 -4.38
CA GLY A 147 -7.95 -27.72 -5.18
C GLY A 147 -8.35 -26.98 -6.46
N SER A 148 -9.49 -27.37 -7.07
CA SER A 148 -10.05 -26.66 -8.24
C SER A 148 -10.44 -25.21 -7.93
N ASN A 149 -11.07 -24.96 -6.77
CA ASN A 149 -11.46 -23.61 -6.34
C ASN A 149 -10.25 -22.75 -6.02
N HIS A 150 -9.23 -23.32 -5.35
CA HIS A 150 -8.00 -22.59 -5.05
C HIS A 150 -7.25 -22.21 -6.34
N ALA A 151 -7.16 -23.13 -7.31
CA ALA A 151 -6.52 -22.87 -8.59
C ALA A 151 -7.29 -21.82 -9.42
N TRP A 152 -8.62 -21.84 -9.39
CA TRP A 152 -9.43 -20.81 -10.06
C TRP A 152 -9.24 -19.43 -9.44
N LEU A 153 -9.29 -19.34 -8.10
CA LEU A 153 -8.99 -18.08 -7.40
C LEU A 153 -7.57 -17.59 -7.72
N GLY A 154 -6.58 -18.48 -7.74
CA GLY A 154 -5.21 -18.13 -8.10
C GLY A 154 -5.07 -17.57 -9.51
N ARG A 155 -5.79 -18.14 -10.49
CA ARG A 155 -5.84 -17.59 -11.86
C ARG A 155 -6.47 -16.20 -11.88
N LEU A 156 -7.58 -16.02 -11.17
CA LEU A 156 -8.26 -14.73 -11.08
C LEU A 156 -7.37 -13.67 -10.42
N THR A 157 -6.70 -14.02 -9.32
CA THR A 157 -5.71 -13.19 -8.63
C THR A 157 -4.60 -12.77 -9.59
N MET A 158 -4.02 -13.71 -10.34
CA MET A 158 -2.98 -13.39 -11.33
C MET A 158 -3.48 -12.47 -12.44
N THR A 159 -4.67 -12.71 -12.99
CA THR A 159 -5.24 -11.85 -14.04
C THR A 159 -5.42 -10.41 -13.57
N PHE A 160 -6.09 -10.19 -12.44
CA PHE A 160 -6.27 -8.84 -11.90
C PHE A 160 -4.93 -8.21 -11.49
N LEU A 161 -4.02 -8.99 -10.89
CA LEU A 161 -2.70 -8.49 -10.53
C LEU A 161 -1.92 -8.03 -11.76
N THR A 162 -1.92 -8.81 -12.85
CA THR A 162 -1.25 -8.42 -14.10
C THR A 162 -1.84 -7.13 -14.67
N ILE A 163 -3.18 -7.03 -14.76
CA ILE A 163 -3.85 -5.82 -15.29
C ILE A 163 -3.52 -4.60 -14.41
N GLY A 164 -3.64 -4.74 -13.09
CA GLY A 164 -3.33 -3.68 -12.13
C GLY A 164 -1.85 -3.27 -12.14
N THR A 165 -0.95 -4.23 -12.36
CA THR A 165 0.50 -3.98 -12.49
C THR A 165 0.81 -3.22 -13.77
N VAL A 166 0.23 -3.60 -14.92
CA VAL A 166 0.42 -2.86 -16.18
C VAL A 166 -0.05 -1.42 -16.04
N ALA A 167 -1.21 -1.19 -15.42
CA ALA A 167 -1.70 0.15 -15.13
C ALA A 167 -0.75 0.94 -14.20
N ALA A 168 -0.17 0.28 -13.19
CA ALA A 168 0.82 0.87 -12.29
C ALA A 168 2.10 1.29 -13.04
N LEU A 169 2.62 0.39 -13.89
CA LEU A 169 3.84 0.62 -14.66
C LEU A 169 3.65 1.77 -15.64
N TYR A 170 2.47 1.87 -16.28
CA TYR A 170 2.13 3.02 -17.12
C TYR A 170 2.15 4.33 -16.32
N LEU A 171 1.50 4.39 -15.15
CA LEU A 171 1.52 5.59 -14.30
C LEU A 171 2.93 5.96 -13.84
N ALA A 172 3.73 4.95 -13.48
CA ALA A 172 5.11 5.12 -13.06
C ALA A 172 6.01 5.64 -14.18
N SER A 173 5.77 5.24 -15.43
CA SER A 173 6.53 5.71 -16.60
C SER A 173 6.41 7.21 -16.86
N GLU A 174 5.41 7.87 -16.27
CA GLU A 174 5.25 9.32 -16.34
C GLU A 174 5.92 10.06 -15.16
N HIS A 175 6.62 9.36 -14.28
CA HIS A 175 7.20 9.97 -13.07
C HIS A 175 8.56 10.63 -13.29
N ASP A 176 9.26 10.33 -14.39
CA ASP A 176 10.54 10.95 -14.75
C ASP A 176 10.44 12.49 -14.79
N ALA A 177 9.32 13.00 -15.28
CA ALA A 177 9.00 14.41 -15.41
C ALA A 177 8.52 15.06 -14.09
N VAL A 178 8.34 14.30 -13.01
CA VAL A 178 7.75 14.79 -11.76
C VAL A 178 8.83 14.97 -10.70
N SER A 179 9.46 16.14 -10.69
CA SER A 179 10.54 16.47 -9.76
C SER A 179 10.19 16.25 -8.27
N PRO A 180 8.99 16.61 -7.77
CA PRO A 180 8.62 16.36 -6.37
C PRO A 180 8.57 14.88 -5.97
N TYR A 181 8.45 13.96 -6.92
CA TYR A 181 8.53 12.52 -6.65
C TYR A 181 9.99 12.01 -6.60
N GLY A 182 10.94 12.80 -7.12
CA GLY A 182 12.32 12.38 -7.35
C GLY A 182 12.63 12.03 -8.81
N GLY A 183 11.74 12.37 -9.75
CA GLY A 183 11.93 12.15 -11.18
C GLY A 183 12.19 10.67 -11.51
N ILE A 184 13.22 10.43 -12.32
CA ILE A 184 13.61 9.10 -12.81
C ILE A 184 13.82 8.06 -11.69
N TRP A 185 14.28 8.49 -10.50
CA TRP A 185 14.48 7.59 -9.35
C TRP A 185 13.18 7.03 -8.80
N SER A 186 12.10 7.80 -8.92
CA SER A 186 10.77 7.36 -8.49
C SER A 186 10.16 6.39 -9.49
N GLU A 187 10.36 6.61 -10.80
CA GLU A 187 9.96 5.67 -11.86
C GLU A 187 10.61 4.30 -11.61
N TRP A 188 11.94 4.24 -11.52
CA TRP A 188 12.66 2.99 -11.24
C TRP A 188 12.29 2.38 -9.89
N GLY A 189 12.00 3.21 -8.90
CA GLY A 189 11.51 2.75 -7.60
C GLY A 189 10.17 2.04 -7.72
N PHE A 190 9.21 2.58 -8.47
CA PHE A 190 7.91 1.94 -8.68
C PHE A 190 8.03 0.67 -9.53
N TYR A 191 8.96 0.61 -10.48
CA TYR A 191 9.29 -0.62 -11.19
C TYR A 191 9.88 -1.68 -10.25
N SER A 192 10.77 -1.29 -9.34
CA SER A 192 11.31 -2.16 -8.29
C SER A 192 10.23 -2.67 -7.33
N MET A 193 9.31 -1.80 -6.89
CA MET A 193 8.15 -2.17 -6.09
C MET A 193 7.28 -3.21 -6.83
N SER A 194 6.99 -2.94 -8.10
CA SER A 194 6.23 -3.85 -8.97
C SER A 194 6.93 -5.20 -9.13
N LEU A 195 8.26 -5.21 -9.30
CA LEU A 195 9.05 -6.44 -9.37
C LEU A 195 8.96 -7.26 -8.07
N CYS A 196 8.97 -6.62 -6.90
CA CYS A 196 8.82 -7.32 -5.62
C CYS A 196 7.44 -8.00 -5.50
N VAL A 197 6.37 -7.27 -5.84
CA VAL A 197 4.99 -7.77 -5.75
C VAL A 197 4.73 -8.81 -6.83
N TYR A 198 4.88 -8.43 -8.09
CA TYR A 198 4.56 -9.27 -9.24
C TYR A 198 5.54 -10.45 -9.36
N GLY A 199 6.82 -10.23 -9.11
CA GLY A 199 7.83 -11.28 -9.13
C GLY A 199 7.57 -12.36 -8.08
N ALA A 200 7.17 -11.99 -6.85
CA ALA A 200 6.78 -12.97 -5.84
C ALA A 200 5.54 -13.78 -6.28
N ALA A 201 4.56 -13.13 -6.90
CA ALA A 201 3.37 -13.80 -7.44
C ALA A 201 3.71 -14.79 -8.57
N VAL A 202 4.53 -14.37 -9.54
CA VAL A 202 5.01 -15.21 -10.65
C VAL A 202 5.79 -16.41 -10.14
N MET A 203 6.67 -16.23 -9.15
CA MET A 203 7.40 -17.34 -8.55
C MET A 203 6.47 -18.32 -7.84
N GLY A 204 5.44 -17.82 -7.16
CA GLY A 204 4.40 -18.66 -6.56
C GLY A 204 3.56 -19.41 -7.60
N TRP A 205 3.19 -18.78 -8.72
CA TRP A 205 2.57 -19.51 -9.84
C TRP A 205 3.51 -20.60 -10.33
N ARG A 206 4.74 -20.26 -10.70
CA ARG A 206 5.71 -21.19 -11.30
C ARG A 206 5.89 -22.44 -10.44
N THR A 207 6.05 -22.26 -9.13
CA THR A 207 6.21 -23.36 -8.17
C THR A 207 4.93 -24.20 -8.04
N ALA A 208 3.73 -23.61 -8.13
CA ALA A 208 2.48 -24.35 -8.23
C ALA A 208 2.38 -25.21 -9.50
N VAL A 209 2.80 -24.68 -10.65
CA VAL A 209 2.83 -25.46 -11.93
C VAL A 209 3.81 -26.63 -11.83
N GLN A 210 4.94 -26.42 -11.17
CA GLN A 210 5.93 -27.46 -10.88
C GLN A 210 5.46 -28.46 -9.81
N LYS A 211 4.28 -28.24 -9.20
CA LYS A 211 3.74 -29.02 -8.07
C LYS A 211 4.63 -29.00 -6.82
N ASP A 212 5.50 -27.99 -6.71
CA ASP A 212 6.28 -27.72 -5.50
C ASP A 212 5.44 -26.85 -4.55
N TRP A 213 4.58 -27.53 -3.78
CA TRP A 213 3.61 -26.87 -2.92
C TRP A 213 4.24 -26.16 -1.72
N GLU A 214 5.42 -26.62 -1.29
CA GLU A 214 6.16 -25.98 -0.22
C GLU A 214 6.73 -24.64 -0.69
N GLN A 215 7.40 -24.61 -1.85
CA GLN A 215 7.89 -23.35 -2.42
C GLN A 215 6.75 -22.44 -2.83
N HIS A 216 5.64 -22.97 -3.35
CA HIS A 216 4.43 -22.20 -3.61
C HIS A 216 3.96 -21.47 -2.36
N ARG A 217 3.83 -22.18 -1.22
CA ARG A 217 3.45 -21.57 0.06
C ARG A 217 4.40 -20.44 0.46
N ILE A 218 5.71 -20.65 0.35
CA ILE A 218 6.73 -19.65 0.71
C ILE A 218 6.58 -18.39 -0.15
N TRP A 219 6.47 -18.55 -1.47
CA TRP A 219 6.31 -17.42 -2.39
C TRP A 219 4.98 -16.70 -2.23
N MET A 220 3.89 -17.39 -1.91
CA MET A 220 2.61 -16.75 -1.63
C MET A 220 2.63 -15.93 -0.34
N VAL A 221 3.32 -16.38 0.70
CA VAL A 221 3.53 -15.57 1.92
C VAL A 221 4.36 -14.32 1.60
N ARG A 222 5.40 -14.45 0.78
CA ARG A 222 6.21 -13.31 0.32
C ARG A 222 5.41 -12.32 -0.52
N PHE A 223 4.56 -12.83 -1.42
CA PHE A 223 3.64 -12.01 -2.22
C PHE A 223 2.68 -11.21 -1.32
N VAL A 224 2.08 -11.86 -0.32
CA VAL A 224 1.24 -11.18 0.68
C VAL A 224 2.02 -10.08 1.39
N GLY A 225 3.23 -10.40 1.85
CA GLY A 225 4.14 -9.44 2.47
C GLY A 225 4.43 -8.24 1.58
N ALA A 226 4.77 -8.48 0.32
CA ALA A 226 5.07 -7.43 -0.65
C ALA A 226 3.83 -6.56 -0.96
N MET A 227 2.64 -7.14 -1.09
CA MET A 227 1.38 -6.40 -1.27
C MET A 227 1.09 -5.49 -0.07
N TYR A 228 1.16 -6.03 1.14
CA TYR A 228 1.00 -5.26 2.37
C TYR A 228 2.10 -4.20 2.54
N GLY A 229 3.32 -4.51 2.13
CA GLY A 229 4.43 -3.58 2.08
C GLY A 229 4.12 -2.39 1.17
N ALA A 230 3.85 -2.66 -0.10
CA ALA A 230 3.53 -1.67 -1.14
C ALA A 230 2.32 -0.79 -0.78
N PHE A 231 1.34 -1.31 -0.03
CA PHE A 231 0.17 -0.53 0.36
C PHE A 231 0.29 0.13 1.73
N TRP A 232 0.44 -0.66 2.80
CA TRP A 232 0.38 -0.17 4.17
C TRP A 232 1.73 0.34 4.66
N LEU A 233 2.81 -0.42 4.45
CA LEU A 233 4.12 0.03 4.90
C LEU A 233 4.58 1.28 4.14
N PHE A 234 4.25 1.39 2.86
CA PHE A 234 4.44 2.62 2.08
C PHE A 234 3.83 3.85 2.78
N ARG A 235 2.57 3.74 3.26
CA ARG A 235 1.87 4.82 3.95
C ARG A 235 2.46 5.10 5.33
N VAL A 236 2.85 4.06 6.07
CA VAL A 236 3.52 4.22 7.36
C VAL A 236 4.86 4.93 7.20
N LEU A 237 5.63 4.58 6.17
CA LEU A 237 6.88 5.25 5.86
C LEU A 237 6.62 6.72 5.54
N LEU A 238 5.68 7.05 4.65
CA LEU A 238 5.32 8.45 4.37
C LEU A 238 4.95 9.26 5.62
N LEU A 239 4.15 8.67 6.51
CA LEU A 239 3.74 9.32 7.77
C LEU A 239 4.92 9.59 8.71
N VAL A 240 5.93 8.73 8.72
CA VAL A 240 7.11 8.86 9.58
C VAL A 240 8.17 9.74 8.93
N THR A 241 8.49 9.50 7.66
CA THR A 241 9.57 10.19 6.94
C THR A 241 9.15 11.56 6.42
N GLY A 242 7.86 11.81 6.18
CA GLY A 242 7.32 13.11 5.80
C GLY A 242 7.76 14.22 6.75
N PRO A 243 7.45 14.12 8.06
CA PRO A 243 7.85 15.13 9.01
C PRO A 243 9.35 15.16 9.33
N LEU A 244 10.03 14.01 9.23
CA LEU A 244 11.47 13.91 9.54
C LEU A 244 12.36 14.46 8.42
N LEU A 245 11.87 14.43 7.17
CA LEU A 245 12.66 14.74 5.98
C LEU A 245 12.12 15.96 5.21
N ARG A 246 11.48 16.90 5.92
CA ARG A 246 10.87 18.09 5.33
C ARG A 246 11.85 19.00 4.57
N GLU A 247 13.15 18.86 4.83
CA GLU A 247 14.21 19.62 4.13
C GLU A 247 14.72 18.92 2.85
N TRP A 248 14.18 17.76 2.51
CA TRP A 248 14.57 17.03 1.31
C TRP A 248 13.35 16.66 0.47
N GLN A 249 13.07 17.49 -0.55
CA GLN A 249 11.85 17.50 -1.35
C GLN A 249 11.26 16.11 -1.70
N SER A 250 12.10 15.17 -2.12
CA SER A 250 11.67 13.85 -2.61
C SER A 250 12.06 12.69 -1.68
N ALA A 251 12.81 12.93 -0.60
CA ALA A 251 13.43 11.86 0.17
C ALA A 251 12.40 10.93 0.83
N SER A 252 11.34 11.50 1.43
CA SER A 252 10.26 10.72 2.06
C SER A 252 9.59 9.76 1.07
N VAL A 253 9.24 10.25 -0.12
CA VAL A 253 8.64 9.44 -1.18
C VAL A 253 9.59 8.39 -1.71
N LEU A 254 10.83 8.76 -2.04
CA LEU A 254 11.81 7.81 -2.57
C LEU A 254 12.08 6.67 -1.58
N ILE A 255 12.28 6.97 -0.29
CA ILE A 255 12.44 5.94 0.74
C ILE A 255 11.20 5.04 0.80
N SER A 256 10.01 5.64 0.79
CA SER A 256 8.76 4.88 0.85
C SER A 256 8.60 3.95 -0.35
N ILE A 257 8.89 4.43 -1.57
CA ILE A 257 8.82 3.63 -2.80
C ILE A 257 9.81 2.46 -2.75
N TRP A 258 11.09 2.75 -2.48
CA TRP A 258 12.16 1.77 -2.57
C TRP A 258 12.15 0.75 -1.44
N ALA A 259 11.72 1.13 -0.24
CA ALA A 259 11.83 0.26 0.94
C ALA A 259 10.56 -0.55 1.22
N SER A 260 9.37 -0.01 0.93
CA SER A 260 8.11 -0.57 1.45
C SER A 260 7.82 -2.01 1.02
N ALA A 261 7.85 -2.33 -0.27
CA ALA A 261 7.58 -3.69 -0.75
C ALA A 261 8.69 -4.69 -0.34
N PRO A 262 10.00 -4.38 -0.48
CA PRO A 262 11.06 -5.25 0.04
C PRO A 262 10.95 -5.54 1.54
N LEU A 263 10.69 -4.51 2.35
CA LEU A 263 10.52 -4.67 3.79
C LEU A 263 9.31 -5.55 4.11
N GLY A 264 8.18 -5.36 3.42
CA GLY A 264 7.01 -6.22 3.58
C GLY A 264 7.31 -7.70 3.27
N LEU A 265 8.12 -7.95 2.23
CA LEU A 265 8.57 -9.28 1.83
C LEU A 265 9.47 -9.92 2.91
N ILE A 266 10.43 -9.15 3.46
CA ILE A 266 11.32 -9.58 4.55
C ILE A 266 10.52 -9.89 5.82
N ILE A 267 9.61 -8.99 6.22
CA ILE A 267 8.78 -9.16 7.42
C ILE A 267 7.93 -10.43 7.29
N ALA A 268 7.30 -10.65 6.14
CA ALA A 268 6.49 -11.84 5.92
C ALA A 268 7.32 -13.14 5.93
N ASP A 269 8.53 -13.14 5.34
CA ASP A 269 9.41 -14.31 5.39
C ASP A 269 9.92 -14.57 6.81
N ALA A 270 10.22 -13.53 7.58
CA ALA A 270 10.63 -13.65 8.99
C ALA A 270 9.51 -14.22 9.87
N LEU A 271 8.29 -13.71 9.73
CA LEU A 271 7.10 -14.22 10.44
C LEU A 271 6.80 -15.68 10.05
N ARG A 272 6.91 -16.02 8.76
CA ARG A 272 6.75 -17.40 8.31
C ARG A 272 7.75 -18.34 8.98
N ARG A 273 9.04 -17.96 9.02
CA ARG A 273 10.09 -18.78 9.64
C ARG A 273 9.84 -19.01 11.13
N SER A 274 9.37 -17.99 11.86
CA SER A 274 9.05 -18.15 13.28
C SER A 274 7.84 -19.07 13.50
N TRP A 275 6.79 -18.97 12.68
CA TRP A 275 5.63 -19.86 12.76
C TRP A 275 5.98 -21.31 12.40
N ASP A 276 6.82 -21.52 11.38
CA ASP A 276 7.29 -22.85 11.00
C ASP A 276 8.10 -23.47 12.15
N ALA A 277 8.97 -22.71 12.82
CA ALA A 277 9.75 -23.17 13.96
C ALA A 277 8.88 -23.53 15.18
N GLU A 278 7.85 -22.73 15.50
CA GLU A 278 6.93 -22.98 16.61
C GLU A 278 6.08 -24.26 16.39
N LYS A 279 5.77 -24.59 15.14
CA LYS A 279 5.07 -25.83 14.81
C LYS A 279 5.90 -27.07 15.15
N PHE A 280 7.22 -27.00 15.00
CA PHE A 280 8.12 -28.12 15.35
C PHE A 280 8.27 -28.30 16.86
N THR A 281 8.25 -27.23 17.66
CA THR A 281 8.36 -27.34 19.12
C THR A 281 7.09 -27.91 19.76
N ARG A 282 5.89 -27.60 19.24
CA ARG A 282 4.62 -28.14 19.74
C ARG A 282 4.35 -29.61 19.39
N VAL A 283 5.07 -30.18 18.42
CA VAL A 283 4.98 -31.62 18.07
C VAL A 283 5.94 -32.45 18.93
N ALA A 284 6.94 -31.81 19.55
CA ALA A 284 7.94 -32.46 20.41
C ALA A 284 7.58 -32.48 21.91
N THR A 285 6.38 -31.99 22.27
CA THR A 285 5.80 -31.98 23.63
C THR A 285 4.49 -32.73 23.66
#